data_AF-A0A7C4ZP33-F1
#
_entry.id   AF-A0A7C4ZP33-F1
#
_cell.length_a   1.000
_cell.length_b   1.000
_cell.length_c   1.000
_cell.angle_alpha   90.00
_cell.angle_beta   90.00
_cell.angle_gamma   90.00
#
_symmetry.space_group_name_H-M   'P 1'
#
loop_
_entity.id
_entity.type
_entity.pdbx_description
1 polymer ?
#
loop_
_entity_poly.entity_id
_entity_poly.type
_entity_poly.pdbx_seq_one_letter_code
_entity_poly.pdbx_strand_id
1 'polypeptide(L)'
;METVKNAFLKVGVKSITQEWDRLKKDIEKIVYMPLKIPGVPKLIKAVLIMKFLFLLTLLPGFFIFMSQFLLRNRNSALLRFNWLTMLVVLILPLIFGYSYIILDFSIRRKIAAYEMLHEDKFRTKKEKLKGVVQKAIDLLVERIERSKYPPEDYKLKLYFDDYRNIRVIKKSRGKIFKKKYYTFVALPQRTRT
;
A
#
# COMPACT_ATOMS: atom_id res chain seq x y z
N MET A 1 7.47 5.02 -9.58
CA MET A 1 7.69 6.48 -9.70
C MET A 1 7.53 6.97 -11.13
N GLU A 2 7.89 6.16 -12.12
CA GLU A 2 7.79 6.49 -13.54
C GLU A 2 6.36 6.72 -14.02
N THR A 3 5.39 5.95 -13.51
CA THR A 3 3.95 6.14 -13.78
C THR A 3 3.45 7.54 -13.38
N VAL A 4 3.93 8.06 -12.24
CA VAL A 4 3.55 9.39 -11.73
C VAL A 4 4.19 10.48 -12.60
N LYS A 5 5.46 10.32 -12.99
CA LYS A 5 6.13 11.22 -13.93
C LYS A 5 5.41 11.26 -15.28
N ASN A 6 5.04 10.10 -15.82
CA ASN A 6 4.32 10.00 -17.09
C ASN A 6 2.92 10.63 -16.99
N ALA A 7 2.25 10.52 -15.84
CA ALA A 7 1.00 11.23 -15.60
C ALA A 7 1.20 12.76 -15.62
N PHE A 8 2.24 13.30 -14.97
CA PHE A 8 2.53 14.73 -15.00
C PHE A 8 2.95 15.25 -16.38
N LEU A 9 3.73 14.45 -17.13
CA LEU A 9 4.11 14.77 -18.51
C LEU A 9 2.90 14.83 -19.44
N LYS A 10 1.95 13.89 -19.30
CA LYS A 10 0.69 13.90 -20.06
C LYS A 10 -0.18 15.14 -19.77
N VAL A 11 -0.09 15.68 -18.56
CA VAL A 11 -0.83 16.89 -18.16
C VAL A 11 -0.22 18.17 -18.77
N GLY A 12 1.04 18.12 -19.23
CA GLY A 12 1.68 19.18 -20.01
C GLY A 12 2.20 20.36 -19.18
N VAL A 13 2.19 20.28 -17.85
CA VAL A 13 2.61 21.37 -16.97
C VAL A 13 4.09 21.23 -16.63
N LYS A 14 4.94 22.01 -17.32
CA LYS A 14 6.41 22.00 -17.13
C LYS A 14 6.81 22.33 -15.69
N SER A 15 6.08 23.22 -15.01
CA SER A 15 6.37 23.62 -13.62
C SER A 15 6.22 22.48 -12.61
N ILE A 16 5.13 21.69 -12.68
CA ILE A 16 4.97 20.50 -11.81
C ILE A 16 6.04 19.47 -12.12
N THR A 17 6.37 19.26 -13.40
CA THR A 17 7.35 18.23 -13.80
C THR A 17 8.74 18.53 -13.23
N GLN A 18 9.17 19.81 -13.26
CA GLN A 18 10.43 20.23 -12.67
C GLN A 18 10.44 20.10 -11.13
N GLU A 19 9.34 20.48 -10.48
CA GLU A 19 9.21 20.30 -9.03
C GLU A 19 9.17 18.81 -8.64
N TRP A 20 8.52 17.98 -9.44
CA TRP A 20 8.49 16.54 -9.26
C TRP A 20 9.88 15.92 -9.35
N ASP A 21 10.70 16.31 -10.32
CA ASP A 21 12.07 15.78 -10.46
C ASP A 21 12.96 16.17 -9.25
N ARG A 22 12.75 17.35 -8.66
CA ARG A 22 13.40 17.75 -7.40
C ARG A 22 12.90 16.92 -6.21
N LEU A 23 11.58 16.76 -6.10
CA LEU A 23 10.93 16.04 -5.01
C LEU A 23 11.19 14.52 -5.07
N LYS A 24 11.39 13.96 -6.27
CA LYS A 24 11.67 12.54 -6.49
C LYS A 24 12.80 12.05 -5.59
N LYS A 25 13.90 12.80 -5.50
CA LYS A 25 15.04 12.46 -4.63
C LYS A 25 14.66 12.42 -3.15
N ASP A 26 13.77 13.31 -2.72
CA ASP A 26 13.30 13.34 -1.33
C ASP A 26 12.30 12.22 -1.04
N ILE A 27 11.41 11.90 -1.98
CA ILE A 27 10.52 10.73 -1.90
C ILE A 27 11.34 9.44 -1.86
N GLU A 28 12.34 9.28 -2.72
CA GLU A 28 13.23 8.11 -2.70
C GLU A 28 13.87 7.94 -1.33
N LYS A 29 14.37 9.03 -0.72
CA LYS A 29 14.89 8.98 0.65
C LYS A 29 13.86 8.54 1.68
N ILE A 30 12.58 8.86 1.51
CA ILE A 30 11.49 8.41 2.40
C ILE A 30 11.16 6.94 2.14
N VAL A 31 11.02 6.54 0.87
CA VAL A 31 10.66 5.16 0.48
C VAL A 31 11.73 4.16 0.87
N TYR A 32 13.01 4.53 0.72
CA TYR A 32 14.15 3.69 1.12
C TYR A 32 14.56 3.88 2.59
N MET A 33 13.88 4.75 3.34
CA MET A 33 14.17 4.97 4.76
C MET A 33 14.06 3.70 5.62
N PRO A 34 13.03 2.84 5.45
CA PRO A 34 12.94 1.59 6.22
C PRO A 34 14.17 0.69 6.06
N LEU A 35 14.88 0.76 4.92
CA LEU A 35 16.10 -0.03 4.70
C LEU A 35 17.30 0.49 5.52
N LYS A 36 17.24 1.72 6.01
CA LYS A 36 18.28 2.32 6.85
C LYS A 36 18.05 2.09 8.35
N ILE A 37 16.85 1.65 8.75
CA ILE A 37 16.53 1.39 10.16
C ILE A 37 17.20 0.07 10.59
N PRO A 38 17.96 0.05 11.70
CA PRO A 38 18.62 -1.17 12.15
C PRO A 38 17.60 -2.30 12.40
N GLY A 39 17.88 -3.47 11.84
CA GLY A 39 17.05 -4.67 11.97
C GLY A 39 15.82 -4.73 11.04
N VAL A 40 15.33 -3.63 10.49
CA VAL A 40 14.20 -3.65 9.53
C VAL A 40 14.56 -4.38 8.22
N PRO A 41 15.76 -4.22 7.61
CA PRO A 41 16.15 -5.00 6.44
C PRO A 41 16.11 -6.51 6.66
N LYS A 42 16.54 -6.98 7.85
CA LYS A 42 16.49 -8.39 8.22
C LYS A 42 15.05 -8.89 8.30
N LEU A 43 14.15 -8.10 8.90
CA LEU A 43 12.73 -8.41 8.95
C LEU A 43 12.07 -8.41 7.56
N ILE A 44 12.43 -7.47 6.68
CA ILE A 44 11.92 -7.44 5.30
C ILE A 44 12.35 -8.71 4.54
N LYS A 45 13.61 -9.12 4.68
CA LYS A 45 14.10 -10.39 4.11
C LYS A 45 13.33 -11.59 4.67
N ALA A 46 13.11 -11.64 5.98
CA ALA A 46 12.32 -12.69 6.61
C ALA A 46 10.88 -12.72 6.07
N VAL A 47 10.21 -11.58 5.92
CA VAL A 47 8.88 -11.49 5.31
C VAL A 47 8.85 -12.05 3.89
N LEU A 48 9.89 -11.76 3.09
CA LEU A 48 9.99 -12.27 1.73
C LEU A 48 10.17 -13.80 1.70
N ILE A 49 11.00 -14.34 2.58
CA ILE A 49 11.16 -15.79 2.78
C ILE A 49 9.83 -16.41 3.23
N MET A 50 9.16 -15.83 4.22
CA MET A 50 7.87 -16.34 4.72
C MET A 50 6.78 -16.30 3.65
N LYS A 51 6.76 -15.26 2.81
CA LYS A 51 5.83 -15.19 1.66
C LYS A 51 6.11 -16.31 0.66
N PHE A 52 7.39 -16.59 0.39
CA PHE A 52 7.78 -17.70 -0.49
C PHE A 52 7.41 -19.06 0.11
N LEU A 53 7.69 -19.30 1.39
CA LEU A 53 7.32 -20.53 2.10
C LEU A 53 5.80 -20.72 2.17
N PHE A 54 5.05 -19.65 2.40
CA PHE A 54 3.58 -19.69 2.37
C PHE A 54 3.06 -20.12 0.98
N LEU A 55 3.62 -19.57 -0.10
CA LEU A 55 3.25 -19.97 -1.46
C LEU A 55 3.65 -21.42 -1.77
N LEU A 56 4.84 -21.82 -1.31
CA LEU A 56 5.38 -23.18 -1.48
C LEU A 56 4.56 -24.23 -0.73
N THR A 57 3.86 -23.86 0.34
CA THR A 57 3.00 -24.77 1.09
C THR A 57 1.57 -24.81 0.55
N LEU A 58 1.07 -23.69 0.03
CA LEU A 58 -0.27 -23.59 -0.55
C LEU A 58 -0.43 -24.43 -1.83
N LEU A 59 0.51 -24.34 -2.78
CA LEU A 59 0.37 -24.98 -4.09
C LEU A 59 0.34 -26.52 -3.97
N PRO A 60 1.36 -27.19 -3.39
CA PRO A 60 1.33 -28.64 -3.20
C PRO A 60 0.18 -29.06 -2.29
N GLY A 61 -0.11 -28.28 -1.24
CA GLY A 61 -1.20 -28.58 -0.33
C GLY A 61 -2.56 -28.62 -1.03
N PHE A 62 -2.81 -27.69 -1.95
CA PHE A 62 -4.02 -27.67 -2.78
C PHE A 62 -4.08 -28.88 -3.71
N PHE A 63 -2.98 -29.25 -4.38
CA PHE A 63 -2.94 -30.43 -5.24
C PHE A 63 -3.15 -31.73 -4.46
N ILE A 64 -2.54 -31.85 -3.28
CA ILE A 64 -2.74 -33.00 -2.39
C ILE A 64 -4.21 -33.07 -1.98
N PHE A 65 -4.79 -31.96 -1.52
CA PHE A 65 -6.20 -31.90 -1.13
C PHE A 65 -7.14 -32.27 -2.28
N MET A 66 -6.92 -31.71 -3.47
CA MET A 66 -7.74 -32.00 -4.65
C MET A 66 -7.59 -33.45 -5.13
N SER A 67 -6.37 -34.00 -5.10
CA SER A 67 -6.16 -35.40 -5.48
C SER A 67 -6.93 -36.36 -4.57
N GLN A 68 -6.97 -36.10 -3.27
CA GLN A 68 -7.75 -36.90 -2.31
C GLN A 68 -9.25 -36.75 -2.53
N PHE A 69 -9.73 -35.55 -2.86
CA PHE A 69 -11.15 -35.33 -3.15
C PHE A 69 -11.59 -36.07 -4.42
N LEU A 70 -10.81 -35.99 -5.50
CA LEU A 70 -11.14 -36.60 -6.80
C LEU A 70 -10.91 -38.12 -6.83
N LEU A 71 -9.92 -38.63 -6.12
CA LEU A 71 -9.56 -40.05 -6.09
C LEU A 71 -10.18 -40.80 -4.91
N ARG A 72 -11.03 -40.15 -4.10
CA ARG A 72 -11.69 -40.76 -2.92
C ARG A 72 -12.39 -42.10 -3.22
N ASN A 73 -12.85 -42.30 -4.45
CA ASN A 73 -13.57 -43.50 -4.88
C ASN A 73 -12.74 -44.47 -5.73
N ARG A 74 -11.45 -44.18 -5.97
CA ARG A 74 -10.53 -45.06 -6.71
C ARG A 74 -9.46 -45.56 -5.73
N ASN A 75 -9.34 -46.88 -5.59
CA ASN A 75 -8.34 -47.56 -4.76
C ASN A 75 -6.90 -47.41 -5.31
N SER A 76 -6.50 -46.23 -5.75
CA SER A 76 -5.14 -45.96 -6.23
C SER A 76 -4.18 -45.85 -5.05
N ALA A 77 -3.30 -46.85 -4.91
CA ALA A 77 -2.29 -46.95 -3.84
C ALA A 77 -1.21 -45.85 -3.87
N LEU A 78 -1.07 -45.13 -4.99
CA LEU A 78 0.03 -44.18 -5.21
C LEU A 78 0.04 -42.98 -4.24
N LEU A 79 -1.08 -42.65 -3.59
CA LEU A 79 -1.17 -41.53 -2.63
C LEU A 79 -2.14 -41.86 -1.48
N ARG A 80 -1.93 -42.96 -0.76
CA ARG A 80 -2.62 -43.18 0.52
C ARG A 80 -2.07 -42.22 1.58
N PHE A 81 -2.61 -41.02 1.62
CA PHE A 81 -2.25 -40.02 2.62
C PHE A 81 -3.02 -40.25 3.92
N ASN A 82 -2.30 -40.38 5.03
CA ASN A 82 -2.85 -40.57 6.37
C ASN A 82 -3.53 -39.29 6.87
N TRP A 83 -4.51 -39.35 7.78
CA TRP A 83 -5.18 -38.18 8.36
C TRP A 83 -4.18 -37.17 8.96
N LEU A 84 -3.07 -37.67 9.52
CA LEU A 84 -1.94 -36.84 10.01
C LEU A 84 -1.36 -35.93 8.93
N THR A 85 -1.19 -36.44 7.71
CA THR A 85 -0.63 -35.67 6.60
C THR A 85 -1.59 -34.59 6.11
N MET A 86 -2.90 -34.85 6.12
CA MET A 86 -3.91 -33.82 5.84
C MET A 86 -3.87 -32.70 6.86
N LEU A 87 -3.75 -33.04 8.15
CA LEU A 87 -3.61 -32.04 9.20
C LEU A 87 -2.35 -31.19 9.01
N VAL A 88 -1.20 -31.81 8.73
CA VAL A 88 0.04 -31.08 8.49
C VAL A 88 -0.11 -30.13 7.31
N VAL A 89 -0.67 -30.59 6.18
CA VAL A 89 -0.88 -29.77 4.98
C VAL A 89 -1.81 -28.58 5.22
N LEU A 90 -2.82 -28.73 6.09
CA LEU A 90 -3.73 -27.63 6.44
C LEU A 90 -3.12 -26.65 7.45
N ILE A 91 -2.36 -27.16 8.42
CA ILE A 91 -1.80 -26.35 9.51
C ILE A 91 -0.59 -25.54 9.04
N LEU A 92 0.27 -26.11 8.18
CA LEU A 92 1.52 -25.46 7.76
C LEU A 92 1.29 -24.07 7.10
N PRO A 93 0.37 -23.92 6.14
CA PRO A 93 0.07 -22.62 5.53
C PRO A 93 -0.49 -21.63 6.56
N LEU A 94 -1.27 -22.08 7.54
CA LEU A 94 -1.79 -21.23 8.62
C LEU A 94 -0.65 -20.68 9.48
N ILE A 95 0.31 -21.53 9.86
CA ILE A 95 1.49 -21.11 10.64
C ILE A 95 2.30 -20.07 9.86
N PHE A 96 2.61 -20.34 8.59
CA PHE A 96 3.38 -19.41 7.76
C PHE A 96 2.63 -18.11 7.49
N GLY A 97 1.33 -18.17 7.22
CA GLY A 97 0.48 -17.01 7.02
C GLY A 97 0.38 -16.13 8.27
N TYR A 98 0.18 -16.73 9.44
CA TYR A 98 0.12 -16.01 10.71
C TYR A 98 1.47 -15.36 11.07
N SER A 99 2.57 -16.10 10.88
CA SER A 99 3.91 -15.59 11.11
C SER A 99 4.26 -14.43 10.16
N TYR A 100 3.82 -14.48 8.90
CA TYR A 100 3.93 -13.37 7.96
C TYR A 100 3.22 -12.10 8.48
N ILE A 101 2.00 -12.23 9.00
CA ILE A 101 1.24 -11.12 9.56
C ILE A 101 1.97 -10.50 10.77
N ILE A 102 2.52 -11.32 11.67
CA ILE A 102 3.28 -10.84 12.84
C ILE A 102 4.52 -10.06 12.41
N LEU A 103 5.26 -10.57 11.43
CA LEU A 103 6.47 -9.91 10.93
C LEU A 103 6.13 -8.57 10.25
N ASP A 104 5.09 -8.54 9.42
CA ASP A 104 4.62 -7.30 8.78
C ASP A 104 4.21 -6.24 9.83
N PHE A 105 3.48 -6.67 10.87
CA PHE A 105 3.11 -5.79 11.98
C PHE A 105 4.34 -5.26 12.74
N SER A 106 5.32 -6.12 12.99
CA SER A 106 6.57 -5.76 13.66
C SER A 106 7.39 -4.75 12.87
N ILE A 107 7.48 -4.91 11.54
CA ILE A 107 8.12 -3.93 10.65
C ILE A 107 7.42 -2.58 10.74
N ARG A 108 6.09 -2.56 10.60
CA ARG A 108 5.29 -1.32 10.69
C ARG A 108 5.48 -0.63 12.03
N ARG A 109 5.52 -1.39 13.12
CA ARG A 109 5.75 -0.85 14.47
C ARG A 109 7.14 -0.23 14.59
N LYS A 110 8.19 -0.89 14.09
CA LYS A 110 9.56 -0.34 14.09
C LYS A 110 9.69 0.92 13.23
N ILE A 111 9.08 0.93 12.05
CA ILE A 111 9.06 2.13 11.18
C ILE A 111 8.34 3.27 11.90
N ALA A 112 7.16 3.02 12.48
CA ALA A 112 6.41 4.04 13.19
C ALA A 112 7.19 4.61 14.40
N ALA A 113 7.86 3.76 15.18
CA ALA A 113 8.68 4.21 16.29
C ALA A 113 9.87 5.07 15.80
N TYR A 114 10.52 4.67 14.72
CA TYR A 114 11.63 5.43 14.14
C TYR A 114 11.19 6.79 13.59
N GLU A 115 10.02 6.86 12.95
CA GLU A 115 9.42 8.11 12.46
C GLU A 115 9.10 9.08 13.60
N MET A 116 8.58 8.57 14.72
CA MET A 116 8.31 9.41 15.91
C MET A 116 9.58 9.97 16.53
N LEU A 117 10.65 9.17 16.59
CA LEU A 117 11.94 9.61 17.14
C LEU A 117 12.67 10.65 16.28
N HIS A 118 12.33 10.75 14.99
CA HIS A 118 13.01 11.65 14.04
C HIS A 118 12.01 12.55 13.31
N GLU A 119 10.94 12.96 14.00
CA GLU A 119 9.82 13.71 13.40
C GLU A 119 10.30 14.96 12.65
N ASP A 120 11.21 15.74 13.24
CA ASP A 120 11.74 16.97 12.65
C ASP A 120 12.39 16.76 11.28
N LYS A 121 13.12 15.65 11.12
CA LYS A 121 13.79 15.29 9.85
C LYS A 121 12.78 14.98 8.73
N PHE A 122 11.58 14.56 9.10
CA PHE A 122 10.52 14.20 8.15
C PHE A 122 9.51 15.32 7.93
N ARG A 123 9.34 16.23 8.88
CA ARG A 123 8.37 17.32 8.80
C ARG A 123 8.56 18.17 7.53
N THR A 124 9.77 18.69 7.32
CA THR A 124 10.07 19.52 6.14
C THR A 124 9.86 18.77 4.82
N LYS A 125 10.16 17.46 4.77
CA LYS A 125 9.95 16.67 3.56
C LYS A 125 8.47 16.39 3.30
N LYS A 126 7.70 16.14 4.36
CA LYS A 126 6.25 15.99 4.30
C LYS A 126 5.59 17.29 3.83
N GLU A 127 6.01 18.43 4.35
CA GLU A 127 5.54 19.76 3.93
C GLU A 127 5.83 20.03 2.44
N LYS A 128 7.04 19.72 1.96
CA LYS A 128 7.37 19.83 0.53
C LYS A 128 6.48 18.95 -0.35
N LEU A 129 6.26 17.69 0.05
CA LEU A 129 5.35 16.79 -0.65
C LEU A 129 3.91 17.32 -0.65
N LYS A 130 3.44 17.84 0.49
CA LYS A 130 2.12 18.47 0.61
C LYS A 130 1.98 19.64 -0.36
N GLY A 131 3.02 20.49 -0.49
CA GLY A 131 3.02 21.61 -1.43
C GLY A 131 2.87 21.17 -2.89
N VAL A 132 3.57 20.11 -3.32
CA VAL A 132 3.44 19.58 -4.69
C VAL A 132 2.06 18.99 -4.94
N VAL A 133 1.50 18.25 -3.97
CA VAL A 133 0.13 17.72 -4.07
C VAL A 133 -0.89 18.85 -4.12
N GLN A 134 -0.72 19.90 -3.31
CA GLN A 134 -1.59 21.08 -3.33
C GLN A 134 -1.58 21.75 -4.72
N LYS A 135 -0.41 21.98 -5.31
CA LYS A 135 -0.30 22.55 -6.66
C LYS A 135 -0.99 21.68 -7.71
N ALA A 136 -0.88 20.36 -7.59
CA ALA A 136 -1.57 19.43 -8.49
C ALA A 136 -3.10 19.51 -8.33
N ILE A 137 -3.60 19.67 -7.10
CA ILE A 137 -5.04 19.88 -6.83
C ILE A 137 -5.50 21.23 -7.40
N ASP A 138 -4.74 22.31 -7.17
CA ASP A 138 -5.10 23.65 -7.64
C ASP A 138 -5.20 23.69 -9.17
N LEU A 139 -4.24 23.08 -9.88
CA LEU A 139 -4.27 22.96 -11.33
C LEU A 139 -5.40 22.06 -11.84
N LEU A 140 -5.76 21.03 -11.08
CA LEU A 140 -6.92 20.20 -11.41
C LEU A 140 -8.21 21.02 -11.30
N VAL A 141 -8.38 21.78 -10.22
CA VAL A 141 -9.54 22.65 -10.00
C VAL A 141 -9.64 23.68 -11.12
N GLU A 142 -8.54 24.38 -11.45
CA GLU A 142 -8.51 25.36 -12.55
C GLU A 142 -8.95 24.74 -13.89
N ARG A 143 -8.49 23.51 -14.16
CA ARG A 143 -8.83 22.82 -15.41
C ARG A 143 -10.28 22.32 -15.43
N ILE A 144 -10.80 21.89 -14.29
CA ILE A 144 -12.21 21.52 -14.15
C ILE A 144 -13.10 22.75 -14.32
N GLU A 145 -12.78 23.89 -13.71
CA GLU A 145 -13.53 25.14 -13.86
C GLU A 145 -13.56 25.62 -15.32
N ARG A 146 -12.45 25.44 -16.05
CA ARG A 146 -12.39 25.73 -17.49
C ARG A 146 -13.14 24.72 -18.34
N SER A 147 -13.39 23.53 -17.81
CA SER A 147 -14.15 22.49 -18.47
C SER A 147 -15.63 22.62 -18.11
N LYS A 148 -16.54 22.30 -19.03
CA LYS A 148 -17.97 22.29 -18.72
C LYS A 148 -18.42 21.05 -17.91
N TYR A 149 -17.48 20.30 -17.34
CA TYR A 149 -17.77 19.07 -16.61
C TYR A 149 -18.02 19.34 -15.12
N PRO A 150 -18.96 18.63 -14.49
CA PRO A 150 -19.25 18.80 -13.08
C PRO A 150 -18.10 18.27 -12.20
N PRO A 151 -17.74 18.95 -11.10
CA PRO A 151 -16.68 18.51 -10.19
C PRO A 151 -16.93 17.15 -9.52
N GLU A 152 -18.20 16.72 -9.49
CA GLU A 152 -18.66 15.47 -8.86
C GLU A 152 -18.10 14.21 -9.54
N ASP A 153 -17.74 14.32 -10.82
CA ASP A 153 -17.14 13.24 -11.61
C ASP A 153 -15.66 13.02 -11.26
N TYR A 154 -15.02 14.00 -10.63
CA TYR A 154 -13.58 14.01 -10.34
C TYR A 154 -13.28 13.68 -8.87
N LYS A 155 -13.72 12.51 -8.40
CA LYS A 155 -13.47 12.07 -7.01
C LYS A 155 -11.98 11.78 -6.75
N LEU A 156 -11.40 12.55 -5.82
CA LEU A 156 -10.03 12.36 -5.35
C LEU A 156 -10.00 11.46 -4.11
N LYS A 157 -9.00 10.59 -4.02
CA LYS A 157 -8.72 9.79 -2.83
C LYS A 157 -7.43 10.27 -2.17
N LEU A 158 -7.56 10.88 -1.01
CA LEU A 158 -6.47 11.54 -0.29
C LEU A 158 -6.22 10.85 1.07
N TYR A 159 -4.99 10.95 1.55
CA TYR A 159 -4.58 10.45 2.87
C TYR A 159 -4.59 11.54 3.95
N PHE A 160 -4.70 12.80 3.54
CA PHE A 160 -4.81 13.97 4.40
C PHE A 160 -5.98 14.84 3.91
N ASP A 161 -6.65 15.53 4.83
CA ASP A 161 -7.79 16.44 4.58
C ASP A 161 -7.41 17.92 4.69
N ASP A 162 -6.14 18.22 4.94
CA ASP A 162 -5.60 19.55 5.19
C ASP A 162 -5.16 20.30 3.91
N TYR A 163 -5.72 19.90 2.76
CA TYR A 163 -5.51 20.56 1.48
C TYR A 163 -6.57 21.64 1.25
N ARG A 164 -6.22 22.68 0.50
CA ARG A 164 -7.16 23.70 0.03
C ARG A 164 -7.87 23.25 -1.24
N ASN A 165 -8.99 23.88 -1.55
CA ASN A 165 -9.78 23.62 -2.76
C ASN A 165 -10.29 22.18 -2.89
N ILE A 166 -10.56 21.54 -1.75
CA ILE A 166 -11.19 20.22 -1.69
C ILE A 166 -12.40 20.24 -0.76
N ARG A 167 -13.43 19.48 -1.11
CA ARG A 167 -14.58 19.20 -0.26
C ARG A 167 -14.60 17.72 0.08
N VAL A 168 -14.34 17.38 1.34
CA VAL A 168 -14.36 15.98 1.81
C VAL A 168 -15.80 15.47 1.83
N ILE A 169 -16.09 14.45 1.03
CA ILE A 169 -17.42 13.81 0.94
C ILE A 169 -17.50 12.54 1.78
N LYS A 170 -16.36 11.88 2.03
CA LYS A 170 -16.32 10.62 2.78
C LYS A 170 -15.02 10.46 3.54
N LYS A 171 -15.13 10.11 4.82
CA LYS A 171 -14.00 9.68 5.67
C LYS A 171 -14.12 8.19 5.94
N SER A 172 -13.07 7.42 5.70
CA SER A 172 -13.06 5.98 5.91
C SER A 172 -11.79 5.54 6.63
N ARG A 173 -11.93 4.56 7.53
CA ARG A 173 -10.81 3.91 8.23
C ARG A 173 -10.70 2.41 7.90
N GLY A 174 -11.43 1.94 6.89
CA GLY A 174 -11.60 0.51 6.61
C GLY A 174 -12.68 -0.11 7.51
N LYS A 175 -13.43 -1.08 6.97
CA LYS A 175 -14.56 -1.73 7.69
C LYS A 175 -14.10 -2.87 8.61
N ILE A 176 -13.22 -3.75 8.11
CA ILE A 176 -12.83 -4.98 8.80
C ILE A 176 -11.52 -4.78 9.59
N PHE A 177 -10.54 -4.11 8.99
CA PHE A 177 -9.29 -3.74 9.63
C PHE A 177 -9.16 -2.22 9.68
N LYS A 178 -9.27 -1.66 10.89
CA LYS A 178 -9.11 -0.21 11.11
C LYS A 178 -7.67 0.18 10.76
N LYS A 179 -7.51 0.95 9.68
CA LYS A 179 -6.21 1.51 9.26
C LYS A 179 -5.75 2.55 10.29
N LYS A 180 -4.42 2.68 10.48
CA LYS A 180 -3.86 3.72 11.36
C LYS A 180 -4.32 5.12 10.93
N TYR A 181 -4.26 5.40 9.63
CA TYR A 181 -4.62 6.68 9.03
C TYR A 181 -5.97 6.61 8.30
N TYR A 182 -6.69 7.74 8.30
CA TYR A 182 -7.92 7.89 7.53
C TYR A 182 -7.63 7.97 6.02
N THR A 183 -8.61 7.56 5.23
CA THR A 183 -8.64 7.85 3.80
C THR A 183 -9.85 8.72 3.53
N PHE A 184 -9.62 9.82 2.84
CA PHE A 184 -10.62 10.82 2.51
C PHE A 184 -10.96 10.69 1.03
N VAL A 185 -12.25 10.68 0.71
CA VAL A 185 -12.71 10.93 -0.65
C VAL A 185 -13.16 12.37 -0.68
N ALA A 186 -12.58 13.14 -1.60
CA ALA A 186 -12.81 14.58 -1.71
C ALA A 186 -13.14 14.96 -3.16
N LEU A 187 -13.95 16.00 -3.32
CA LEU A 187 -14.22 16.63 -4.61
C LEU A 187 -13.34 17.88 -4.76
N PRO A 188 -12.71 18.10 -5.92
CA PRO A 188 -11.98 19.33 -6.19
C PRO A 188 -13.00 20.47 -6.34
N GLN A 189 -13.00 21.42 -5.41
CA GLN A 189 -13.93 22.54 -5.42
C GLN A 189 -13.24 23.76 -4.84
N ARG A 190 -13.23 24.86 -5.59
CA ARG A 190 -12.61 26.11 -5.13
C ARG A 190 -13.29 26.58 -3.84
N THR A 191 -12.49 26.70 -2.80
CA THR A 191 -12.97 27.22 -1.52
C THR A 191 -13.01 28.74 -1.65
N ARG A 192 -14.18 29.37 -1.53
CA ARG A 192 -14.28 30.83 -1.39
C ARG A 192 -13.75 31.17 0.01
N THR A 193 -12.45 31.42 0.11
CA THR A 193 -11.83 32.15 1.22
C THR A 193 -11.84 33.62 0.92
#